data_AF-A0A2N2S9A2-F1
#
_entry.id   AF-A0A2N2S9A2-F1
#
_cell.length_a   1.000
_cell.length_b   1.000
_cell.length_c   1.000
_cell.angle_alpha   90.00
_cell.angle_beta   90.00
_cell.angle_gamma   90.00
#
_symmetry.space_group_name_H-M   'P 1'
#
loop_
_entity.id
_entity.type
_entity.pdbx_description
1 polymer ?
#
loop_
_entity_poly.entity_id
_entity_poly.type
_entity_poly.pdbx_seq_one_letter_code
_entity_poly.pdbx_strand_id
1 'polypeptide(L)'
;MAGFFSKERIIAAPGFNRWLVPPAALAIHLSIGMAYGFSVFWLPLSKAIGIDAPLVCAEEVGFWARVFATDCDWKVSDLGSIYTLFFVLLRPSAAVFGHWLENAGPRK
;
A
#
# COMPACT_ATOMS: atom_id res chain seq x y z
N MET A 1 -25.67 -7.04 -21.64
CA MET A 1 -24.30 -6.96 -22.18
C MET A 1 -23.31 -6.98 -21.02
N ALA A 2 -22.25 -7.78 -21.09
CA ALA A 2 -21.25 -7.83 -20.01
C ALA A 2 -20.47 -6.51 -19.91
N GLY A 3 -20.17 -6.04 -18.69
CA GLY A 3 -19.45 -4.78 -18.40
C GLY A 3 -17.94 -4.84 -18.67
N PHE A 4 -17.25 -3.70 -18.83
CA PHE A 4 -15.84 -3.67 -19.31
C PHE A 4 -14.90 -4.57 -18.49
N PHE A 5 -15.01 -4.52 -17.16
CA PHE A 5 -14.23 -5.31 -16.22
C PHE A 5 -14.82 -6.70 -15.91
N SER A 6 -15.77 -7.19 -16.70
CA SER A 6 -16.44 -8.46 -16.40
C SER A 6 -15.53 -9.67 -16.63
N LYS A 7 -15.77 -10.75 -15.86
CA LYS A 7 -14.99 -11.99 -15.91
C LYS A 7 -15.07 -12.67 -17.27
N GLU A 8 -16.21 -12.55 -17.95
CA GLU A 8 -16.45 -13.15 -19.28
C GLU A 8 -15.49 -12.58 -20.33
N ARG A 9 -14.98 -11.35 -20.15
CA ARG A 9 -13.96 -10.75 -21.03
C ARG A 9 -12.52 -11.10 -20.65
N ILE A 10 -12.29 -11.82 -19.55
CA ILE A 10 -10.94 -12.15 -19.03
C ILE A 10 -10.39 -13.41 -19.69
N ILE A 11 -11.26 -14.28 -20.21
CA ILE A 11 -10.87 -15.52 -20.87
C ILE A 11 -10.07 -15.17 -22.13
N ALA A 12 -8.82 -15.63 -22.20
CA ALA A 12 -7.94 -15.39 -23.31
C ALA A 12 -8.48 -16.04 -24.59
N ALA A 13 -8.66 -15.23 -25.64
CA ALA A 13 -9.06 -15.71 -26.95
C ALA A 13 -7.93 -16.52 -27.63
N PRO A 14 -8.24 -17.38 -28.61
CA PRO A 14 -7.23 -18.02 -29.45
C PRO A 14 -6.28 -16.97 -30.06
N GLY A 15 -4.96 -17.17 -29.89
CA GLY A 15 -3.93 -16.23 -30.34
C GLY A 15 -3.49 -15.17 -29.32
N PHE A 16 -4.00 -15.20 -28.07
CA PHE A 16 -3.54 -14.29 -27.02
C PHE A 16 -2.04 -14.47 -26.68
N ASN A 17 -1.30 -13.37 -26.62
CA ASN A 17 0.11 -13.39 -26.25
C ASN A 17 0.29 -13.49 -24.73
N ARG A 18 0.69 -14.67 -24.24
CA ARG A 18 0.98 -14.95 -22.82
C ARG A 18 2.06 -14.05 -22.19
N TRP A 19 2.92 -13.42 -23.00
CA TRP A 19 3.95 -12.49 -22.51
C TRP A 19 3.40 -11.16 -22.00
N LEU A 20 2.10 -10.91 -22.13
CA LEU A 20 1.45 -9.76 -21.50
C LEU A 20 1.15 -9.99 -20.00
N VAL A 21 1.17 -11.24 -19.52
CA VAL A 21 0.93 -11.55 -18.10
C VAL A 21 2.09 -11.09 -17.19
N PRO A 22 3.38 -11.31 -17.51
CA PRO A 22 4.48 -10.86 -16.67
C PRO A 22 4.55 -9.34 -16.45
N PRO A 23 4.36 -8.46 -17.46
CA PRO A 23 4.28 -7.01 -17.23
C PRO A 23 3.14 -6.60 -16.30
N ALA A 24 1.97 -7.24 -16.42
CA ALA A 24 0.84 -6.99 -15.54
C ALA A 24 1.14 -7.41 -14.10
N ALA A 25 1.73 -8.59 -13.90
CA ALA A 25 2.17 -9.05 -12.58
C ALA A 25 3.25 -8.12 -12.00
N LEU A 26 4.22 -7.71 -12.81
CA LEU A 26 5.28 -6.79 -12.39
C LEU A 26 4.71 -5.45 -11.92
N ALA A 27 3.75 -4.88 -12.63
CA ALA A 27 3.13 -3.61 -12.23
C ALA A 27 2.45 -3.69 -10.85
N ILE A 28 1.78 -4.81 -10.55
CA ILE A 28 1.19 -5.06 -9.22
C ILE A 28 2.29 -5.14 -8.15
N HIS A 29 3.35 -5.91 -8.42
CA HIS A 29 4.45 -6.08 -7.48
C HIS A 29 5.24 -4.79 -7.24
N LEU A 30 5.46 -3.98 -8.28
CA LEU A 30 6.10 -2.67 -8.16
C LEU A 30 5.27 -1.73 -7.29
N SER A 31 3.94 -1.75 -7.45
CA SER A 31 3.03 -0.93 -6.63
C SER A 31 3.10 -1.32 -5.15
N ILE A 32 3.11 -2.62 -4.83
CA ILE A 32 3.28 -3.12 -3.46
C ILE A 32 4.69 -2.81 -2.93
N GLY A 33 5.70 -2.94 -3.80
CA GLY A 33 7.11 -2.71 -3.48
C GLY A 33 7.44 -1.26 -3.09
N MET A 34 6.62 -0.28 -3.47
CA MET A 34 6.78 1.11 -3.01
C MET A 34 6.76 1.25 -1.50
N ALA A 35 6.07 0.36 -0.79
CA ALA A 35 6.10 0.33 0.68
C ALA A 35 7.51 0.09 1.24
N TYR A 36 8.38 -0.62 0.51
CA TYR A 36 9.77 -0.85 0.92
C TYR A 36 10.61 0.44 0.91
N GLY A 37 10.19 1.46 0.15
CA GLY A 37 10.79 2.79 0.16
C GLY A 37 10.80 3.41 1.56
N PHE A 38 9.92 2.98 2.46
CA PHE A 38 9.93 3.35 3.87
C PHE A 38 11.31 3.17 4.52
N SER A 39 12.04 2.11 4.20
CA SER A 39 13.39 1.83 4.75
C SER A 39 14.43 2.90 4.39
N VAL A 40 14.23 3.64 3.31
CA VAL A 40 15.09 4.75 2.89
C VAL A 40 14.58 6.07 3.47
N PHE A 41 13.26 6.25 3.51
CA PHE A 41 12.64 7.52 3.87
C PHE A 41 12.33 7.70 5.36
N TRP A 42 12.43 6.67 6.21
CA TRP A 42 12.08 6.77 7.63
C TRP A 42 12.83 7.88 8.39
N LEU A 43 14.13 8.06 8.15
CA LEU A 43 14.93 9.14 8.75
C LEU A 43 14.53 10.52 8.19
N PRO A 44 14.51 10.74 6.86
CA PRO A 44 13.97 11.98 6.28
C PRO A 44 12.57 12.33 6.76
N LEU A 45 11.69 11.33 6.89
CA LEU A 45 10.29 11.52 7.27
C LEU A 45 10.12 11.92 8.74
N SER A 46 11.08 11.54 9.61
CA SER A 46 11.13 11.99 11.01
C SER A 46 11.56 13.45 11.18
N LYS A 47 11.88 14.16 10.08
CA LYS A 47 12.30 15.56 10.06
C LYS A 47 11.66 16.34 8.91
N ALA A 48 10.57 15.82 8.35
CA ALA A 48 9.96 16.39 7.14
C ALA A 48 9.40 17.80 7.38
N ILE A 49 8.94 18.09 8.60
CA ILE A 49 8.37 19.38 8.98
C ILE A 49 9.46 20.32 9.52
N GLY A 50 10.31 19.83 10.42
CA GLY A 50 11.34 20.65 11.05
C GLY A 50 12.64 20.83 10.25
N ILE A 51 12.81 20.10 9.14
CA ILE A 51 13.89 20.16 8.13
C ILE A 51 15.30 19.93 8.73
N ASP A 52 15.80 20.86 9.55
CA ASP A 52 17.10 20.79 10.22
C ASP A 52 17.05 19.91 11.48
N ALA A 53 15.97 19.99 12.25
CA ALA A 53 15.74 19.22 13.47
C ALA A 53 14.28 18.78 13.58
N PRO A 54 13.97 17.60 14.16
CA PRO A 54 12.58 17.13 14.31
C PRO A 54 11.74 18.12 15.14
N LEU A 55 10.60 18.55 14.60
CA LEU A 55 9.64 19.33 15.37
C LEU A 55 8.85 18.40 16.30
N VAL A 56 9.08 18.53 17.61
CA VAL A 56 8.44 17.66 18.61
C VAL A 56 6.96 18.02 18.78
N CYS A 57 6.06 17.05 18.61
CA CYS A 57 4.64 17.21 18.94
C CYS A 57 4.45 17.51 20.44
N ALA A 58 3.43 18.30 20.80
CA ALA A 58 3.08 18.58 22.20
C ALA A 58 2.98 17.29 23.05
N GLU A 59 3.45 17.32 24.30
CA GLU A 59 3.53 16.10 25.14
C GLU A 59 2.17 15.43 25.37
N GLU A 60 1.07 16.19 25.24
CA GLU A 60 -0.29 15.73 25.50
C GLU A 60 -1.04 15.18 24.28
N VAL A 61 -0.42 15.10 23.10
CA VAL A 61 -1.08 14.41 21.97
C VAL A 61 -1.12 12.90 22.21
N GLY A 62 -2.33 12.42 22.49
CA GLY A 62 -2.65 10.99 22.55
C GLY A 62 -2.38 10.27 21.22
N PHE A 63 -2.25 8.94 21.27
CA PHE A 63 -1.90 8.11 20.11
C PHE A 63 -2.80 8.38 18.88
N TRP A 64 -4.12 8.42 19.07
CA TRP A 64 -5.06 8.66 17.96
C TRP A 64 -4.94 10.05 17.36
N ALA A 65 -4.61 11.08 18.14
CA ALA A 65 -4.35 12.41 17.62
C ALA A 65 -3.04 12.45 16.82
N ARG A 66 -2.00 11.73 17.29
CA ARG A 66 -0.69 11.67 16.63
C ARG A 66 -0.76 11.02 15.24
N VAL A 67 -1.62 10.03 15.03
CA VAL A 67 -1.82 9.38 13.71
C VAL A 67 -2.38 10.34 12.64
N PHE A 68 -3.04 11.43 13.06
CA PHE A 68 -3.59 12.44 12.14
C PHE A 68 -2.87 13.80 12.26
N ALA A 69 -1.78 13.87 13.03
CA ALA A 69 -1.01 15.10 13.20
C ALA A 69 -0.24 15.44 11.91
N THR A 70 -0.35 16.70 11.48
CA THR A 70 0.29 17.23 10.26
C THR A 70 1.20 18.42 10.56
N ASP A 71 1.17 18.89 11.80
CA ASP A 71 1.85 20.07 12.32
C ASP A 71 3.17 19.74 13.03
N CYS A 72 3.50 18.45 13.21
CA CYS A 72 4.69 18.00 13.90
C CYS A 72 5.30 16.74 13.27
N ASP A 73 6.59 16.52 13.54
CA ASP A 73 7.31 15.35 13.03
C ASP A 73 7.01 14.10 13.87
N TRP A 74 6.77 12.99 13.18
CA TRP A 74 6.51 11.72 13.82
C TRP A 74 7.81 11.08 14.29
N LYS A 75 7.76 10.40 15.44
CA LYS A 75 8.93 9.65 15.91
C LYS A 75 9.13 8.42 15.02
N VAL A 76 10.37 7.97 14.95
CA VAL A 76 10.74 6.69 14.30
C VAL A 76 9.84 5.52 14.74
N SER A 77 9.46 5.47 16.02
CA SER A 77 8.56 4.44 16.55
C SER A 77 7.14 4.51 15.96
N ASP A 78 6.64 5.71 15.71
CA ASP A 78 5.30 5.92 15.15
C ASP A 78 5.30 5.53 13.67
N LEU A 79 6.35 5.93 12.95
CA LEU A 79 6.60 5.53 11.56
C LEU A 79 6.69 4.00 11.42
N GLY A 80 7.45 3.34 12.31
CA GLY A 80 7.55 1.88 12.33
C GLY A 80 6.22 1.19 12.65
N SER A 81 5.37 1.83 13.44
CA SER A 81 4.02 1.34 13.76
C SER A 81 3.09 1.39 12.54
N ILE A 82 3.15 2.44 11.72
CA ILE A 82 2.43 2.48 10.43
C ILE A 82 2.90 1.36 9.50
N TYR A 83 4.21 1.18 9.38
CA TYR A 83 4.78 0.17 8.48
C TYR A 83 4.37 -1.25 8.91
N THR A 84 4.26 -1.48 10.21
CA THR A 84 3.73 -2.75 10.74
C THR A 84 2.25 -2.90 10.41
N LEU A 85 1.44 -1.86 10.63
CA LEU A 85 0.01 -1.86 10.30
C LEU A 85 -0.22 -2.17 8.80
N PHE A 86 0.61 -1.62 7.91
CA PHE A 86 0.57 -1.92 6.48
C PHE A 86 0.64 -3.43 6.21
N PHE A 87 1.62 -4.15 6.77
CA PHE A 87 1.72 -5.61 6.56
C PHE A 87 0.64 -6.42 7.27
N VAL A 88 0.19 -5.95 8.44
CA VAL A 88 -0.91 -6.57 9.19
C VAL A 88 -2.23 -6.44 8.44
N LEU A 89 -2.43 -5.39 7.64
CA LEU A 89 -3.63 -5.24 6.81
C LEU A 89 -3.47 -5.91 5.44
N LEU A 90 -2.29 -5.82 4.82
CA LEU A 90 -2.02 -6.40 3.50
C LEU A 90 -2.22 -7.92 3.49
N ARG A 91 -1.71 -8.63 4.50
CA ARG A 91 -1.75 -10.10 4.54
C ARG A 91 -3.16 -10.69 4.67
N PRO A 92 -4.01 -10.26 5.62
CA PRO A 92 -5.40 -10.68 5.71
C PRO A 92 -6.21 -10.23 4.50
N SER A 93 -5.94 -9.06 3.93
CA SER A 93 -6.61 -8.62 2.71
C SER A 93 -6.36 -9.61 1.57
N ALA A 94 -5.10 -10.02 1.35
CA ALA A 94 -4.79 -11.05 0.35
C ALA A 94 -5.51 -12.37 0.64
N ALA A 95 -5.63 -12.78 1.91
CA ALA A 95 -6.31 -14.01 2.30
C ALA A 95 -7.84 -13.94 2.06
N VAL A 96 -8.50 -12.84 2.44
CA VAL A 96 -9.95 -12.69 2.34
C VAL A 96 -10.39 -12.42 0.91
N PHE A 97 -9.68 -11.53 0.19
CA PHE A 97 -10.07 -11.13 -1.16
C PHE A 97 -9.62 -12.12 -2.24
N GLY A 98 -8.78 -13.11 -1.91
CA GLY A 98 -8.38 -14.17 -2.84
C GLY A 98 -9.59 -14.97 -3.36
N HIS A 99 -10.49 -15.41 -2.47
CA HIS A 99 -11.70 -16.14 -2.89
C HIS A 99 -12.66 -15.27 -3.71
N TRP A 100 -12.75 -13.98 -3.38
CA TRP A 100 -13.54 -13.04 -4.17
C TRP A 100 -12.98 -12.86 -5.59
N LEU A 101 -11.65 -12.79 -5.72
CA LEU A 101 -10.95 -12.67 -7.00
C LEU A 101 -11.27 -13.83 -7.96
N GLU A 102 -11.32 -15.06 -7.45
CA GLU A 102 -11.67 -16.26 -8.23
C GLU A 102 -13.08 -16.16 -8.83
N ASN A 103 -14.02 -15.56 -8.11
CA ASN A 103 -15.42 -15.43 -8.52
C ASN A 103 -15.68 -14.18 -9.38
N ALA A 104 -15.17 -13.01 -8.95
CA ALA A 104 -15.38 -11.72 -9.59
C ALA A 104 -14.47 -11.48 -10.82
N GLY A 105 -13.29 -12.10 -10.82
CA GLY A 105 -12.23 -11.93 -11.81
C GLY A 105 -11.25 -10.80 -11.45
N PRO A 106 -9.99 -10.86 -11.93
CA PRO A 106 -8.90 -9.95 -11.53
C PRO A 106 -9.00 -8.48 -11.97
N ARG A 107 -10.09 -8.08 -12.60
CA ARG A 107 -10.28 -6.70 -13.11
C ARG A 107 -11.37 -5.91 -12.41
N LYS A 108 -12.13 -6.55 -11.51
CA LYS A 108 -13.11 -5.89 -10.64
C LYS A 108 -12.47 -5.56 -9.31
#